data_AF-A0A5C5GDY2-F1
#
_entry.id   AF-A0A5C5GDY2-F1
#
_cell.length_a   1.000
_cell.length_b   1.000
_cell.length_c   1.000
_cell.angle_alpha   90.00
_cell.angle_beta   90.00
_cell.angle_gamma   90.00
#
_symmetry.space_group_name_H-M   'P 1'
#
loop_
_entity.id
_entity.type
_entity.pdbx_description
1 polymer ?
#
loop_
_entity_poly.entity_id
_entity_poly.type
_entity_poly.pdbx_seq_one_letter_code
_entity_poly.pdbx_strand_id
1 'polypeptide(L)'
;MALLRMARGIADHFPIRVTEWAMIVPAFGMGVALWLQDDMFTTSPSFAKLAQWGDESMWCVLVLLCAVARLGALTINGSFQAFPYTPHLRAAASLIGITFWGQYSIGFLAAALYGGGAWSGVIAYSTFVILELVNLSRSTGDIRRVRGK
;
A
#
# COMPACT_ATOMS: atom_id res chain seq x y z
N MET A 1 -10.51 -21.60 18.05
CA MET A 1 -11.16 -20.40 18.64
C MET A 1 -10.54 -19.07 18.20
N ALA A 2 -9.21 -18.91 18.17
CA ALA A 2 -8.56 -17.67 17.71
C ALA A 2 -8.83 -17.35 16.23
N LEU A 3 -8.66 -18.31 15.31
CA LEU A 3 -8.92 -18.12 13.87
C LEU A 3 -10.37 -17.69 13.56
N LEU A 4 -11.36 -18.26 14.26
CA LEU A 4 -12.77 -17.86 14.11
C LEU A 4 -13.04 -16.44 14.62
N ARG A 5 -12.33 -16.00 15.68
CA ARG A 5 -12.41 -14.61 16.17
C ARG A 5 -11.77 -13.64 15.19
N MET A 6 -10.62 -13.99 14.63
CA MET A 6 -9.97 -13.20 13.58
C MET A 6 -10.86 -13.09 12.34
N ALA A 7 -11.42 -14.21 11.86
CA ALA A 7 -12.29 -14.21 10.70
C ALA A 7 -13.56 -13.36 10.90
N ARG A 8 -14.20 -13.44 12.08
CA ARG A 8 -15.33 -12.57 12.42
C ARG A 8 -14.93 -11.10 12.53
N GLY A 9 -13.83 -10.80 13.22
CA GLY A 9 -13.33 -9.42 13.34
C GLY A 9 -12.95 -8.80 11.99
N ILE A 10 -12.41 -9.59 11.06
CA ILE A 10 -12.17 -9.18 9.67
C ILE A 10 -13.49 -8.92 8.97
N ALA A 11 -14.46 -9.86 9.03
CA ALA A 11 -15.75 -9.74 8.37
C ALA A 11 -16.55 -8.50 8.83
N ASP A 12 -16.56 -8.22 10.14
CA ASP A 12 -17.31 -7.09 10.71
C ASP A 12 -16.74 -5.73 10.27
N HIS A 13 -15.42 -5.63 10.07
CA HIS A 13 -14.75 -4.39 9.68
C HIS A 13 -14.50 -4.27 8.17
N PHE A 14 -14.70 -5.36 7.41
CA PHE A 14 -14.46 -5.40 5.98
C PHE A 14 -15.20 -4.29 5.21
N PRO A 15 -16.52 -4.05 5.41
CA PRO A 15 -17.27 -3.06 4.63
C PRO A 15 -16.78 -1.62 4.84
N ILE A 16 -16.28 -1.32 6.04
CA ILE A 16 -15.77 0.02 6.41
C ILE A 16 -14.34 0.23 5.88
N ARG A 17 -13.59 -0.87 5.68
CA ARG A 17 -12.15 -0.85 5.40
C ARG A 17 -11.78 -1.51 4.07
N VAL A 18 -12.73 -1.62 3.14
CA VAL A 18 -12.54 -2.26 1.83
C VAL A 18 -11.29 -1.74 1.12
N THR A 19 -11.04 -0.44 1.17
CA THR A 19 -9.89 0.19 0.50
C THR A 19 -8.54 -0.18 1.12
N GLU A 20 -8.48 -0.47 2.42
CA GLU A 20 -7.25 -0.93 3.08
C GLU A 20 -6.92 -2.37 2.67
N TRP A 21 -7.95 -3.23 2.63
CA TRP A 21 -7.84 -4.61 2.16
C TRP A 21 -7.51 -4.68 0.68
N ALA A 22 -8.18 -3.87 -0.14
CA ALA A 22 -7.97 -3.83 -1.59
C ALA A 22 -6.52 -3.47 -1.92
N MET A 23 -5.89 -2.57 -1.15
CA MET A 23 -4.51 -2.14 -1.35
C MET A 23 -3.45 -3.19 -1.00
N ILE A 24 -3.82 -4.30 -0.33
CA ILE A 24 -2.91 -5.45 -0.16
C ILE A 24 -2.61 -6.09 -1.52
N VAL A 25 -3.62 -6.20 -2.39
CA VAL A 25 -3.50 -6.86 -3.69
C VAL A 25 -2.46 -6.19 -4.59
N PRO A 26 -2.50 -4.86 -4.87
CA PRO A 26 -1.49 -4.22 -5.69
C PRO A 26 -0.11 -4.21 -5.02
N ALA A 27 -0.01 -4.07 -3.68
CA ALA A 27 1.28 -4.08 -3.00
C ALA A 27 1.96 -5.47 -3.06
N PHE A 28 1.23 -6.51 -2.67
CA PHE A 28 1.74 -7.87 -2.72
C PHE A 28 1.95 -8.34 -4.15
N GLY A 29 0.98 -8.06 -5.04
CA GLY A 29 1.04 -8.41 -6.45
C GLY A 29 2.22 -7.75 -7.17
N MET A 30 2.49 -6.47 -6.92
CA MET A 30 3.68 -5.80 -7.47
C MET A 30 4.97 -6.40 -6.91
N GLY A 31 5.03 -6.72 -5.62
CA GLY A 31 6.20 -7.39 -5.03
C GLY A 31 6.48 -8.75 -5.65
N VAL A 32 5.44 -9.56 -5.85
CA VAL A 32 5.55 -10.84 -6.55
C VAL A 32 5.96 -10.64 -8.02
N ALA A 33 5.41 -9.63 -8.71
CA ALA A 33 5.77 -9.34 -10.08
C ALA A 33 7.26 -8.97 -10.23
N LEU A 34 7.78 -8.09 -9.35
CA LEU A 34 9.20 -7.73 -9.31
C LEU A 34 10.09 -8.90 -8.90
N TRP A 35 9.59 -9.83 -8.10
CA TRP A 35 10.35 -11.02 -7.72
C TRP A 35 10.41 -12.07 -8.82
N LEU A 36 9.33 -12.24 -9.60
CA LEU A 36 9.26 -13.21 -10.68
C LEU A 36 9.87 -12.70 -11.99
N GLN A 37 9.94 -11.38 -12.17
CA GLN A 37 10.49 -10.74 -13.36
C GLN A 37 11.61 -9.77 -12.96
N ASP A 38 12.83 -10.29 -12.94
CA ASP A 38 14.08 -9.61 -12.58
C ASP A 38 14.73 -8.83 -13.75
N ASP A 39 13.96 -8.60 -14.81
CA ASP A 39 14.34 -7.79 -15.97
C ASP A 39 13.25 -6.74 -16.33
N MET A 40 12.28 -6.52 -15.45
CA MET A 40 11.16 -5.61 -15.67
C MET A 40 11.60 -4.15 -15.98
N PHE A 41 12.62 -3.68 -15.27
CA PHE A 41 13.18 -2.33 -15.33
C PHE A 41 14.04 -2.12 -16.57
N THR A 42 14.67 -3.17 -17.08
CA THR A 42 15.45 -3.13 -18.32
C THR A 42 14.58 -3.33 -19.55
N THR A 43 13.50 -4.09 -19.42
CA THR A 43 12.58 -4.41 -20.51
C THR A 43 11.60 -3.26 -20.82
N SER A 44 11.11 -2.56 -19.81
CA SER A 44 10.07 -1.54 -19.98
C SER A 44 10.59 -0.11 -19.72
N PRO A 45 10.51 0.80 -20.70
CA PRO A 45 10.87 2.21 -20.52
C PRO A 45 10.12 2.92 -19.39
N SER A 46 8.94 2.39 -19.01
CA SER A 46 8.11 3.00 -17.96
C SER A 46 8.78 2.96 -16.58
N PHE A 47 9.70 2.03 -16.36
CA PHE A 47 10.45 1.89 -15.11
C PHE A 47 11.80 2.62 -15.14
N ALA A 48 12.20 3.22 -16.27
CA ALA A 48 13.52 3.80 -16.44
C ALA A 48 13.87 4.85 -15.36
N LYS A 49 12.89 5.62 -14.88
CA LYS A 49 13.13 6.59 -13.80
C LYS A 49 13.29 5.91 -12.43
N LEU A 50 12.53 4.86 -12.16
CA LEU A 50 12.64 4.09 -10.91
C LEU A 50 13.99 3.37 -10.84
N ALA A 51 14.48 2.86 -11.97
CA ALA A 51 15.80 2.24 -12.10
C ALA A 51 16.96 3.20 -11.76
N GLN A 52 16.76 4.51 -11.95
CA GLN A 52 17.76 5.52 -11.55
C GLN A 52 17.82 5.74 -10.03
N TRP A 53 16.75 5.41 -9.30
CA TRP A 53 16.68 5.58 -7.86
C TRP A 53 17.04 4.31 -7.10
N GLY A 54 16.87 3.15 -7.72
CA GLY A 54 17.39 1.88 -7.23
C GLY A 54 16.95 0.71 -8.10
N ASP A 55 17.53 -0.44 -7.82
CA ASP A 55 17.28 -1.67 -8.56
C ASP A 55 15.94 -2.32 -8.18
N GLU A 56 15.50 -3.27 -9.00
CA GLU A 56 14.24 -4.00 -8.80
C GLU A 56 14.18 -4.72 -7.46
N SER A 57 15.31 -5.27 -7.01
CA SER A 57 15.42 -5.97 -5.73
C SER A 57 15.07 -5.04 -4.57
N MET A 58 15.60 -3.82 -4.57
CA MET A 58 15.25 -2.79 -3.59
C MET A 58 13.74 -2.50 -3.64
N TRP A 59 13.17 -2.26 -4.82
CA TRP A 59 11.74 -1.94 -4.95
C TRP A 59 10.82 -3.10 -4.56
N CYS A 60 11.21 -4.34 -4.86
CA CYS A 60 10.56 -5.58 -4.45
C CYS A 60 10.50 -5.67 -2.92
N VAL A 61 11.64 -5.51 -2.26
CA VAL A 61 11.72 -5.54 -0.79
C VAL A 61 10.85 -4.44 -0.19
N LEU A 62 10.96 -3.21 -0.70
CA LEU A 62 10.18 -2.07 -0.20
C LEU A 62 8.67 -2.31 -0.31
N VAL A 63 8.18 -2.78 -1.45
CA VAL A 63 6.73 -3.00 -1.64
C VAL A 63 6.21 -4.17 -0.82
N LEU A 64 7.00 -5.25 -0.66
CA LEU A 64 6.63 -6.38 0.19
C LEU A 64 6.61 -5.99 1.67
N LEU A 65 7.57 -5.17 2.12
CA LEU A 65 7.54 -4.60 3.47
C LEU A 65 6.29 -3.74 3.70
N CYS A 66 5.88 -2.93 2.69
CA CYS A 66 4.63 -2.18 2.75
C CYS A 66 3.40 -3.11 2.89
N ALA A 67 3.36 -4.19 2.10
CA ALA A 67 2.28 -5.17 2.14
C ALA A 67 2.21 -5.88 3.50
N VAL A 68 3.34 -6.31 4.05
CA VAL A 68 3.44 -6.98 5.36
C VAL A 68 3.05 -6.03 6.49
N ALA A 69 3.55 -4.80 6.51
CA ALA A 69 3.20 -3.82 7.53
C ALA A 69 1.68 -3.56 7.55
N ARG A 70 1.06 -3.44 6.37
CA ARG A 70 -0.39 -3.28 6.22
C ARG A 70 -1.17 -4.51 6.70
N LEU A 71 -0.77 -5.70 6.25
CA LEU A 71 -1.42 -6.94 6.65
C LEU A 71 -1.32 -7.12 8.17
N GLY A 72 -0.17 -6.79 8.78
CA GLY A 72 0.00 -6.76 10.22
C GLY A 72 -0.97 -5.80 10.91
N ALA A 73 -1.07 -4.55 10.44
CA ALA A 73 -1.97 -3.55 11.00
C ALA A 73 -3.46 -3.98 10.93
N LEU A 74 -3.87 -4.59 9.81
CA LEU A 74 -5.23 -5.10 9.62
C LEU A 74 -5.51 -6.33 10.49
N THR A 75 -4.54 -7.24 10.59
CA THR A 75 -4.66 -8.48 11.38
C THR A 75 -4.74 -8.20 12.87
N ILE A 76 -3.87 -7.31 13.39
CA ILE A 76 -3.90 -6.89 14.79
C ILE A 76 -5.26 -6.26 15.12
N ASN A 77 -5.80 -5.43 14.23
CA ASN A 77 -7.11 -4.80 14.40
C ASN A 77 -8.26 -5.81 14.47
N GLY A 78 -8.27 -6.82 13.59
CA GLY A 78 -9.29 -7.86 13.59
C GLY A 78 -9.21 -8.82 14.80
N SER A 79 -8.04 -8.92 15.44
CA SER A 79 -7.77 -9.92 16.48
C SER A 79 -7.93 -9.38 17.91
N PHE A 80 -7.60 -8.10 18.13
CA PHE A 80 -7.60 -7.48 19.45
C PHE A 80 -8.61 -6.32 19.49
N GLN A 81 -9.86 -6.62 19.87
CA GLN A 81 -10.93 -5.60 20.00
C GLN A 81 -10.60 -4.46 20.99
N ALA A 82 -9.53 -4.58 21.78
CA ALA A 82 -9.16 -3.63 22.83
C ALA A 82 -7.81 -2.93 22.61
N PHE A 83 -7.17 -3.01 21.42
CA PHE A 83 -5.89 -2.31 21.21
C PHE A 83 -6.10 -0.84 20.80
N PRO A 84 -5.85 0.15 21.68
CA PRO A 84 -6.21 1.55 21.42
C PRO A 84 -5.35 2.19 20.33
N TYR A 85 -4.16 1.65 20.05
CA TYR A 85 -3.23 2.20 19.07
C TYR A 85 -3.46 1.72 17.64
N THR A 86 -4.47 0.89 17.39
CA THR A 86 -4.67 0.33 16.06
C THR A 86 -4.96 1.37 14.95
N PRO A 87 -5.70 2.47 15.22
CA PRO A 87 -5.81 3.57 14.25
C PRO A 87 -4.47 4.21 13.88
N HIS A 88 -3.52 4.29 14.83
CA HIS A 88 -2.17 4.80 14.57
C HIS A 88 -1.36 3.89 13.66
N LEU A 89 -1.43 2.56 13.87
CA LEU A 89 -0.77 1.59 13.00
C LEU A 89 -1.31 1.65 11.57
N ARG A 90 -2.62 1.81 11.40
CA ARG A 90 -3.26 1.99 10.08
C ARG A 90 -2.84 3.30 9.41
N ALA A 91 -2.78 4.40 10.16
CA ALA A 91 -2.29 5.67 9.66
C ALA A 91 -0.82 5.57 9.21
N ALA A 92 0.04 4.93 10.01
CA ALA A 92 1.44 4.70 9.66
C ALA A 92 1.59 3.83 8.39
N ALA A 93 0.83 2.74 8.28
CA ALA A 93 0.82 1.90 7.08
C ALA A 93 0.35 2.66 5.83
N SER A 94 -0.61 3.58 5.98
CA SER A 94 -1.08 4.44 4.89
C SER A 94 -0.01 5.47 4.49
N LEU A 95 0.69 6.08 5.44
CA LEU A 95 1.80 7.01 5.16
C LEU A 95 2.93 6.34 4.39
N ILE A 96 3.33 5.14 4.82
CA ILE A 96 4.33 4.33 4.11
C ILE A 96 3.87 4.05 2.67
N GLY A 97 2.59 3.65 2.50
CA GLY A 97 1.99 3.43 1.19
C GLY A 97 1.98 4.69 0.31
N ILE A 98 1.63 5.86 0.86
CA ILE A 98 1.65 7.14 0.14
C ILE A 98 3.06 7.43 -0.37
N THR A 99 4.09 7.25 0.46
CA THR A 99 5.47 7.49 0.05
C THR A 99 5.88 6.54 -1.07
N PHE A 100 5.62 5.24 -0.91
CA PHE A 100 5.98 4.22 -1.88
C PHE A 100 5.27 4.44 -3.24
N TRP A 101 3.93 4.52 -3.22
CA TRP A 101 3.16 4.71 -4.45
C TRP A 101 3.35 6.10 -5.05
N GLY A 102 3.66 7.10 -4.22
CA GLY A 102 4.02 8.44 -4.67
C GLY A 102 5.30 8.43 -5.50
N GLN A 103 6.34 7.75 -5.03
CA GLN A 103 7.58 7.57 -5.80
C GLN A 103 7.30 6.81 -7.10
N TYR A 104 6.55 5.70 -7.06
CA TYR A 104 6.13 4.97 -8.26
C TYR A 104 5.39 5.86 -9.26
N SER A 105 4.39 6.61 -8.80
CA SER A 105 3.59 7.50 -9.63
C SER A 105 4.44 8.61 -10.26
N ILE A 106 5.38 9.21 -9.51
CA ILE A 106 6.27 10.25 -10.02
C ILE A 106 7.28 9.66 -11.01
N GLY A 107 7.83 8.48 -10.72
CA GLY A 107 8.74 7.77 -11.62
C GLY A 107 8.10 7.46 -12.96
N PHE A 108 6.88 6.91 -12.94
CA PHE A 108 6.11 6.63 -14.15
C PHE A 108 5.70 7.90 -14.89
N LEU A 109 5.31 8.97 -14.18
CA LEU A 109 5.01 10.25 -14.82
C LEU A 109 6.23 10.83 -15.54
N ALA A 110 7.40 10.80 -14.90
CA ALA A 110 8.64 11.26 -15.52
C ALA A 110 9.01 10.41 -16.75
N ALA A 111 8.85 9.08 -16.66
CA ALA A 111 9.08 8.19 -17.80
C ALA A 111 8.09 8.47 -18.96
N ALA A 112 6.82 8.72 -18.67
CA ALA A 112 5.82 9.06 -19.68
C ALA A 112 6.09 10.41 -20.36
N LEU A 113 6.55 11.42 -19.60
CA LEU A 113 6.86 12.75 -20.12
C LEU A 113 8.15 12.80 -20.95
N TYR A 114 9.18 12.04 -20.55
CA TYR A 114 10.54 12.22 -21.07
C TYR A 114 11.19 10.96 -21.67
N GLY A 115 10.57 9.79 -21.56
CA GLY A 115 11.21 8.51 -21.88
C GLY A 115 10.32 7.50 -22.63
N GLY A 116 9.16 7.91 -23.13
CA GLY A 116 8.23 7.03 -23.85
C GLY A 116 7.53 5.99 -22.96
N GLY A 117 7.47 6.23 -21.65
CA GLY A 117 6.75 5.38 -20.70
C GLY A 117 5.23 5.40 -20.91
N ALA A 118 4.56 4.38 -20.40
CA ALA A 118 3.12 4.23 -20.54
C ALA A 118 2.33 5.12 -19.57
N TRP A 119 1.37 5.89 -20.09
CA TRP A 119 0.45 6.71 -19.29
C TRP A 119 -0.49 5.88 -18.39
N SER A 120 -0.78 4.63 -18.75
CA SER A 120 -1.62 3.74 -17.93
C SER A 120 -1.04 3.51 -16.54
N GLY A 121 0.29 3.36 -16.42
CA GLY A 121 0.97 3.22 -15.13
C GLY A 121 0.83 4.48 -14.27
N VAL A 122 0.90 5.66 -14.88
CA VAL A 122 0.68 6.95 -14.18
C VAL A 122 -0.70 6.97 -13.51
N ILE A 123 -1.75 6.61 -14.26
CA ILE A 123 -3.12 6.60 -13.74
C ILE A 123 -3.29 5.53 -12.67
N ALA A 124 -2.75 4.33 -12.87
CA ALA A 124 -2.84 3.24 -11.90
C ALA A 124 -2.19 3.61 -10.56
N TYR A 125 -0.91 4.02 -10.57
CA TYR A 125 -0.18 4.30 -9.33
C TYR A 125 -0.64 5.59 -8.63
N SER A 126 -1.05 6.62 -9.38
CA SER A 126 -1.68 7.80 -8.76
C SER A 126 -3.02 7.47 -8.09
N THR A 127 -3.80 6.54 -8.67
CA THR A 127 -5.02 6.04 -8.02
C THR A 127 -4.70 5.34 -6.70
N PHE A 128 -3.63 4.56 -6.64
CA PHE A 128 -3.18 3.94 -5.39
C PHE A 128 -2.80 4.98 -4.34
N VAL A 129 -2.10 6.06 -4.72
CA VAL A 129 -1.84 7.19 -3.80
C VAL A 129 -3.14 7.79 -3.26
N ILE A 130 -4.14 8.01 -4.12
CA ILE A 130 -5.45 8.53 -3.71
C ILE A 130 -6.13 7.58 -2.71
N LEU A 131 -6.11 6.27 -2.97
CA LEU A 131 -6.66 5.28 -2.05
C LEU A 131 -5.96 5.32 -0.69
N GLU A 132 -4.64 5.48 -0.66
CA GLU A 132 -3.92 5.62 0.60
C GLU A 132 -4.22 6.92 1.35
N LEU A 133 -4.42 8.03 0.64
CA LEU A 133 -4.87 9.29 1.24
C LEU A 133 -6.25 9.14 1.89
N VAL A 134 -7.17 8.43 1.23
CA VAL A 134 -8.49 8.10 1.79
C VAL A 134 -8.34 7.24 3.05
N ASN A 135 -7.48 6.21 3.02
CA ASN A 135 -7.22 5.34 4.18
C ASN A 135 -6.61 6.12 5.36
N LEU A 136 -5.68 7.03 5.08
CA LEU A 136 -5.06 7.90 6.07
C LEU A 136 -6.09 8.85 6.71
N SER A 137 -6.95 9.47 5.90
CA SER A 137 -8.01 10.36 6.37
C SER A 137 -8.98 9.62 7.30
N ARG A 138 -9.44 8.42 6.89
CA ARG A 138 -10.31 7.56 7.71
C ARG A 138 -9.65 7.17 9.03
N SER A 139 -8.40 6.73 8.98
CA SER A 139 -7.64 6.33 10.18
C SER A 139 -7.43 7.50 11.14
N THR A 140 -7.20 8.70 10.61
CA THR A 140 -7.06 9.93 11.42
C THR A 140 -8.39 10.33 12.07
N GLY A 141 -9.50 10.15 11.36
CA GLY A 141 -10.85 10.33 11.92
C GLY A 141 -11.09 9.40 13.12
N ASP A 142 -10.67 8.14 13.01
CA ASP A 142 -10.75 7.16 14.10
C ASP A 142 -9.88 7.57 15.31
N ILE A 143 -8.65 8.06 15.09
CA ILE A 143 -7.76 8.58 16.16
C ILE A 143 -8.45 9.71 16.94
N ARG A 144 -9.08 10.65 16.24
CA ARG A 144 -9.77 11.79 16.87
C ARG A 144 -10.94 11.33 17.74
N ARG A 145 -11.69 10.32 17.31
CA ARG A 145 -12.82 9.74 18.07
C ARG A 145 -12.36 9.04 19.35
N VAL A 146 -11.18 8.41 19.34
CA VAL A 146 -10.59 7.80 20.55
C VAL A 146 -10.14 8.86 21.54
N ARG A 147 -9.58 9.99 21.07
CA ARG A 147 -9.07 11.06 21.95
C ARG A 147 -10.15 11.96 22.56
N GLY A 148 -11.35 11.98 21.97
CA GLY A 148 -12.50 12.75 22.47
C GLY A 148 -13.40 11.99 23.44
N LYS A 149 -13.08 10.73 23.75
CA LYS A 149 -13.68 9.94 24.83
C LYS A 149 -12.74 9.94 26.03
#